data_AF-A0A0N5B834-F1
#
_entry.id   AF-A0A0N5B834-F1
#
_cell.length_a   1.000
_cell.length_b   1.000
_cell.length_c   1.000
_cell.angle_alpha   90.00
_cell.angle_beta   90.00
_cell.angle_gamma   90.00
#
_symmetry.space_group_name_H-M   'P 1'
#
loop_
_entity.id
_entity.type
_entity.pdbx_description
1 polymer ?
#
loop_
_entity_poly.entity_id
_entity_poly.type
_entity_poly.pdbx_seq_one_letter_code
_entity_poly.pdbx_strand_id
1 'polypeptide(L)'
;MSLLTKLTNNVRNCFNASRKVSEELPKGDKEIILSTYKILLEADPELFSKAWIMSASRSTSIRKSFNLIESNNIHIEVEFAKFSAVIERFFTRIICDEKLATELFETSCINLGKRHVDFVSFGFHSNYWDIFLNCMLDVIADTVVVAFANDAKQQHQVQKSWNKFVGRIVFLMQSGFKQRQLAEKTVDKKNNSNEFNENNF
;
A
#
# COMPACT_ATOMS: atom_id res chain seq x y z
N MET A 1 -19.54 -23.90 -15.05
CA MET A 1 -19.47 -22.46 -14.70
C MET A 1 -18.49 -21.77 -15.64
N SER A 2 -18.89 -20.67 -16.29
CA SER A 2 -18.09 -19.97 -17.30
C SER A 2 -16.97 -19.12 -16.68
N LEU A 3 -15.84 -18.98 -17.37
CA LEU A 3 -14.70 -18.12 -17.01
C LEU A 3 -15.14 -16.66 -16.79
N LEU A 4 -16.13 -16.21 -17.56
CA LEU A 4 -16.73 -14.88 -17.43
C LEU A 4 -17.44 -14.69 -16.09
N THR A 5 -18.06 -15.75 -15.55
CA THR A 5 -18.72 -15.72 -14.23
C THR A 5 -17.70 -15.65 -13.09
N LYS A 6 -16.52 -16.26 -13.24
CA LYS A 6 -15.41 -16.13 -12.27
C LYS A 6 -14.80 -14.72 -12.28
N LEU A 7 -14.57 -14.14 -13.46
CA LEU A 7 -14.06 -12.77 -13.61
C LEU A 7 -15.01 -11.72 -13.04
N THR A 8 -16.30 -11.81 -13.37
CA THR A 8 -17.32 -10.87 -12.88
C THR A 8 -17.55 -10.98 -11.36
N ASN A 9 -17.49 -12.18 -10.79
CA ASN A 9 -17.55 -12.35 -9.33
C ASN A 9 -16.29 -11.82 -8.63
N ASN A 10 -15.10 -11.94 -9.23
CA ASN A 10 -13.87 -11.35 -8.69
C ASN A 10 -13.95 -9.82 -8.69
N VAL A 11 -14.40 -9.23 -9.80
CA VAL A 11 -14.56 -7.77 -9.91
C VAL A 11 -15.60 -7.26 -8.89
N ARG A 12 -16.76 -7.93 -8.76
CA ARG A 12 -17.79 -7.56 -7.76
C ARG A 12 -17.28 -7.72 -6.32
N ASN A 13 -16.44 -8.72 -6.04
CA ASN A 13 -15.76 -8.86 -4.75
C ASN A 13 -14.72 -7.76 -4.50
N CYS A 14 -13.96 -7.33 -5.52
CA CYS A 14 -13.05 -6.19 -5.41
C CYS A 14 -13.80 -4.87 -5.11
N PHE A 15 -14.96 -4.64 -5.74
CA PHE A 15 -15.80 -3.48 -5.44
C PHE A 15 -16.45 -3.52 -4.05
N ASN A 16 -16.91 -4.69 -3.59
CA ASN A 16 -17.45 -4.85 -2.23
C ASN A 16 -16.35 -4.80 -1.16
N ALA A 17 -15.14 -5.28 -1.45
CA ALA A 17 -13.96 -5.12 -0.61
C ALA A 17 -13.53 -3.65 -0.55
N SER A 18 -13.53 -2.94 -1.69
CA SER A 18 -13.25 -1.50 -1.76
C SER A 18 -14.19 -0.68 -0.87
N ARG A 19 -15.47 -1.06 -0.75
CA ARG A 19 -16.43 -0.37 0.13
C ARG A 19 -16.11 -0.58 1.62
N LYS A 20 -15.77 -1.82 2.03
CA LYS A 20 -15.36 -2.13 3.42
C LYS A 20 -13.98 -1.55 3.79
N VAL A 21 -13.10 -1.35 2.83
CA VAL A 21 -11.78 -0.72 3.03
C VAL A 21 -11.89 0.81 3.12
N SER A 22 -12.96 1.41 2.57
CA SER A 22 -13.24 2.84 2.67
C SER A 22 -13.73 3.30 4.04
N GLU A 23 -14.13 2.38 4.91
CA GLU A 23 -14.53 2.67 6.29
C GLU A 23 -13.31 2.80 7.21
N GLU A 24 -13.48 3.54 8.31
CA GLU A 24 -12.45 3.65 9.36
C GLU A 24 -12.13 2.25 9.92
N LEU A 25 -10.85 2.00 10.23
CA LEU A 25 -10.44 0.75 10.85
C LEU A 25 -11.11 0.59 12.24
N PRO A 26 -11.93 -0.47 12.46
CA PRO A 26 -12.64 -0.68 13.72
C PRO A 26 -11.71 -0.79 14.92
N LYS A 27 -12.19 -0.36 16.10
CA LYS A 27 -11.42 -0.42 17.37
C LYS A 27 -10.84 -1.82 17.65
N GLY A 28 -11.66 -2.86 17.50
CA GLY A 28 -11.19 -4.24 17.71
C GLY A 28 -10.11 -4.68 16.73
N ASP A 29 -10.16 -4.22 15.48
CA ASP A 29 -9.09 -4.48 14.51
C ASP A 29 -7.80 -3.74 14.92
N LYS A 30 -7.90 -2.46 15.34
CA LYS A 30 -6.74 -1.68 15.85
C LYS A 30 -6.05 -2.37 17.02
N GLU A 31 -6.81 -2.86 18.00
CA GLU A 31 -6.27 -3.59 19.17
C GLU A 31 -5.51 -4.86 18.76
N ILE A 32 -6.02 -5.60 17.78
CA ILE A 32 -5.34 -6.78 17.23
C ILE A 32 -4.03 -6.37 16.55
N ILE A 33 -4.02 -5.33 15.70
CA ILE A 33 -2.78 -4.87 15.05
C ILE A 33 -1.73 -4.45 16.08
N LEU A 34 -2.13 -3.63 17.05
CA LEU A 34 -1.22 -3.13 18.09
C LEU A 34 -0.60 -4.26 18.93
N SER A 35 -1.39 -5.27 19.28
CA SER A 35 -0.92 -6.39 20.11
C SER A 35 -0.11 -7.44 19.33
N THR A 36 -0.30 -7.56 18.01
CA THR A 36 0.34 -8.60 17.21
C THR A 36 1.51 -8.13 16.37
N TYR A 37 1.73 -6.82 16.23
CA TYR A 37 2.79 -6.30 15.36
C TYR A 37 4.18 -6.83 15.69
N LYS A 38 4.59 -6.78 16.97
CA LYS A 38 5.89 -7.31 17.39
C LYS A 38 5.98 -8.83 17.21
N ILE A 39 4.89 -9.54 17.50
CA ILE A 39 4.81 -11.00 17.35
C ILE A 39 5.05 -11.40 15.89
N LEU A 40 4.44 -10.69 14.93
CA LEU A 40 4.65 -10.98 13.51
C LEU A 40 6.09 -10.67 13.07
N LEU A 41 6.71 -9.60 13.57
CA LEU A 41 8.11 -9.28 13.26
C LEU A 41 9.11 -10.23 13.93
N GLU A 42 8.79 -10.76 15.11
CA GLU A 42 9.59 -11.80 15.76
C GLU A 42 9.49 -13.13 14.99
N ALA A 43 8.31 -13.46 14.47
CA ALA A 43 8.09 -14.65 13.65
C ALA A 43 8.71 -14.53 12.25
N ASP A 44 8.71 -13.33 11.65
CA ASP A 44 9.34 -13.06 10.37
C ASP A 44 9.97 -11.64 10.35
N PRO A 45 11.26 -11.50 10.71
CA PRO A 45 11.96 -10.22 10.67
C PRO A 45 12.07 -9.63 9.27
N GLU A 46 11.92 -10.45 8.23
CA GLU A 46 12.06 -10.05 6.83
C GLU A 46 10.70 -9.71 6.18
N LEU A 47 9.59 -9.73 6.93
CA LEU A 47 8.22 -9.58 6.44
C LEU A 47 8.06 -8.45 5.41
N PHE A 48 8.54 -7.24 5.72
CA PHE A 48 8.44 -6.10 4.80
C PHE A 48 9.34 -6.24 3.57
N SER A 49 10.54 -6.78 3.75
CA SER A 49 11.48 -6.99 2.64
C SER A 49 11.00 -8.06 1.67
N LYS A 50 10.42 -9.16 2.17
CA LYS A 50 9.79 -10.20 1.35
C LYS A 50 8.64 -9.64 0.54
N ALA A 51 7.73 -8.89 1.16
CA ALA A 51 6.60 -8.27 0.45
C ALA A 51 7.08 -7.30 -0.63
N TRP A 52 8.11 -6.50 -0.34
CA TRP A 52 8.68 -5.53 -1.27
C TRP A 52 9.38 -6.20 -2.47
N ILE A 53 10.28 -7.15 -2.22
CA ILE A 53 11.00 -7.90 -3.27
C ILE A 53 10.02 -8.71 -4.12
N MET A 54 9.02 -9.31 -3.50
CA MET A 54 7.99 -10.05 -4.21
C MET A 54 7.16 -9.15 -5.14
N SER A 55 6.94 -7.87 -4.78
CA SER A 55 6.23 -6.93 -5.65
C SER A 55 6.96 -6.65 -6.96
N ALA A 56 8.30 -6.50 -6.92
CA ALA A 56 9.12 -6.37 -8.13
C ALA A 56 9.15 -7.67 -8.94
N SER A 57 9.19 -8.82 -8.27
CA SER A 57 9.16 -10.13 -8.94
C SER A 57 7.87 -10.38 -9.72
N ARG A 58 6.74 -9.82 -9.24
CA ARG A 58 5.41 -9.97 -9.85
C ARG A 58 5.06 -8.87 -10.86
N SER A 59 5.92 -7.86 -11.05
CA SER A 59 5.61 -6.72 -11.92
C SER A 59 6.82 -6.23 -12.69
N THR A 60 6.81 -6.49 -14.00
CA THR A 60 7.83 -5.97 -14.91
C THR A 60 7.84 -4.45 -14.94
N SER A 61 6.70 -3.78 -14.78
CA SER A 61 6.62 -2.32 -14.75
C SER A 61 7.26 -1.72 -13.49
N ILE A 62 7.06 -2.33 -12.32
CA ILE A 62 7.79 -1.94 -11.10
C ILE A 62 9.29 -2.11 -11.35
N ARG A 63 9.71 -3.24 -11.91
CA ARG A 63 11.13 -3.43 -12.28
C ARG A 63 11.64 -2.33 -13.20
N LYS A 64 10.87 -1.91 -14.21
CA LYS A 64 11.29 -0.83 -15.12
C LYS A 64 11.46 0.50 -14.38
N SER A 65 10.49 0.89 -13.56
CA SER A 65 10.52 2.19 -12.86
C SER A 65 11.67 2.30 -11.85
N PHE A 66 12.19 1.17 -11.39
CA PHE A 66 13.37 1.09 -10.52
C PHE A 66 14.65 0.65 -11.26
N ASN A 67 14.65 0.60 -12.60
CA ASN A 67 15.79 0.15 -13.43
C ASN A 67 16.33 -1.25 -13.08
N LEU A 68 15.46 -2.17 -12.67
CA LEU A 68 15.76 -3.56 -12.28
C LEU A 68 15.66 -4.57 -13.45
N ILE A 69 15.69 -4.12 -14.70
CA ILE A 69 15.48 -5.01 -15.87
C ILE A 69 16.74 -5.84 -16.16
N GLU A 70 17.92 -5.28 -15.93
CA GLU A 70 19.19 -5.97 -16.11
C GLU A 70 19.49 -6.84 -14.89
N SER A 71 19.29 -8.16 -15.02
CA SER A 71 19.49 -9.17 -13.96
C SER A 71 20.92 -9.27 -13.41
N ASN A 72 21.85 -8.48 -13.95
CA ASN A 72 23.27 -8.55 -13.62
C ASN A 72 23.73 -7.38 -12.75
N ASN A 73 22.84 -6.43 -12.41
CA ASN A 73 23.21 -5.27 -11.59
C ASN A 73 22.80 -5.46 -10.12
N ILE A 74 23.59 -6.27 -9.42
CA ILE A 74 23.44 -6.58 -7.98
C ILE A 74 23.31 -5.29 -7.14
N HIS A 75 23.97 -4.20 -7.53
CA HIS A 75 23.90 -2.93 -6.81
C HIS A 75 22.49 -2.32 -6.81
N ILE A 76 21.76 -2.36 -7.94
CA ILE A 76 20.41 -1.80 -8.02
C ILE A 76 19.43 -2.67 -7.21
N GLU A 77 19.61 -4.00 -7.21
CA GLU A 77 18.80 -4.89 -6.37
C GLU A 77 19.02 -4.65 -4.87
N VAL A 78 20.26 -4.36 -4.46
CA VAL A 78 20.59 -3.98 -3.08
C VAL A 78 19.98 -2.63 -2.72
N GLU A 79 20.08 -1.61 -3.59
CA GLU A 79 19.43 -0.31 -3.35
C GLU A 79 17.90 -0.44 -3.30
N PHE A 80 17.32 -1.29 -4.16
CA PHE A 80 15.90 -1.57 -4.14
C PHE A 80 15.47 -2.21 -2.82
N ALA A 81 16.24 -3.18 -2.32
CA ALA A 81 15.97 -3.83 -1.04
C ALA A 81 15.98 -2.83 0.13
N LYS A 82 16.81 -1.79 0.11
CA LYS A 82 16.85 -0.77 1.17
C LYS A 82 15.54 -0.02 1.38
N PHE A 83 14.67 0.05 0.37
CA PHE A 83 13.35 0.66 0.54
C PHE A 83 12.44 -0.13 1.48
N SER A 84 12.71 -1.43 1.72
CA SER A 84 11.94 -2.20 2.71
C SER A 84 12.04 -1.59 4.11
N ALA A 85 13.22 -1.08 4.49
CA ALA A 85 13.42 -0.43 5.79
C ALA A 85 12.64 0.89 5.91
N VAL A 86 12.43 1.59 4.79
CA VAL A 86 11.59 2.81 4.75
C VAL A 86 10.12 2.45 4.94
N ILE A 87 9.66 1.37 4.29
CA ILE A 87 8.30 0.84 4.44
C ILE A 87 8.09 0.39 5.88
N GLU A 88 8.98 -0.43 6.42
CA GLU A 88 8.91 -0.91 7.80
C GLU A 88 8.88 0.24 8.80
N ARG A 89 9.72 1.26 8.61
CA ARG A 89 9.72 2.46 9.47
C ARG A 89 8.39 3.20 9.42
N PHE A 90 7.75 3.28 8.24
CA PHE A 90 6.42 3.88 8.13
C PHE A 90 5.37 3.08 8.93
N PHE A 91 5.36 1.75 8.79
CA PHE A 91 4.48 0.88 9.58
C PHE A 91 4.76 0.96 11.08
N THR A 92 6.04 0.97 11.46
CA THR A 92 6.48 1.14 12.86
C THR A 92 5.95 2.46 13.41
N ARG A 93 6.09 3.56 12.68
CA ARG A 93 5.61 4.87 13.13
C ARG A 93 4.10 4.86 13.37
N ILE A 94 3.31 4.41 12.40
CA ILE A 94 1.84 4.46 12.52
C ILE A 94 1.31 3.50 13.61
N ILE A 95 1.95 2.35 13.81
CA ILE A 95 1.53 1.34 14.81
C ILE A 95 2.08 1.67 16.20
N CYS A 96 3.39 1.94 16.30
CA CYS A 96 4.08 2.09 17.57
C CYS A 96 4.07 3.51 18.10
N ASP A 97 4.18 4.53 17.25
CA ASP A 97 4.29 5.92 17.72
C ASP A 97 2.91 6.59 17.72
N GLU A 98 2.19 6.50 16.60
CA GLU A 98 0.86 7.09 16.43
C GLU A 98 -0.25 6.21 17.05
N LYS A 99 0.07 4.97 17.44
CA LYS A 99 -0.86 4.00 18.07
C LYS A 99 -2.17 3.81 17.30
N LEU A 100 -2.14 3.96 15.98
CA LEU A 100 -3.31 3.94 15.10
C LEU A 100 -4.42 4.93 15.54
N ALA A 101 -4.05 6.05 16.16
CA ALA A 101 -4.95 7.16 16.42
C ALA A 101 -5.49 7.68 15.07
N THR A 102 -6.82 7.64 14.90
CA THR A 102 -7.47 7.76 13.58
C THR A 102 -6.98 8.95 12.78
N GLU A 103 -7.01 10.14 13.35
CA GLU A 103 -6.63 11.37 12.64
C GLU A 103 -5.17 11.35 12.17
N LEU A 104 -4.24 10.95 13.06
CA LEU A 104 -2.81 10.89 12.76
C LEU A 104 -2.51 9.81 11.72
N PHE A 105 -3.01 8.60 11.94
CA PHE A 105 -2.84 7.45 11.05
C PHE A 105 -3.34 7.75 9.64
N GLU A 106 -4.56 8.29 9.52
CA GLU A 106 -5.16 8.55 8.22
C GLU A 106 -4.46 9.69 7.49
N THR A 107 -4.12 10.76 8.21
CA THR A 107 -3.36 11.89 7.67
C THR A 107 -1.97 11.44 7.19
N SER A 108 -1.28 10.61 7.96
CA SER A 108 0.00 10.00 7.59
C SER A 108 -0.08 9.23 6.27
N CYS A 109 -1.10 8.38 6.10
CA CYS A 109 -1.29 7.59 4.88
C CYS A 109 -1.66 8.48 3.68
N ILE A 110 -2.57 9.43 3.87
CA ILE A 110 -2.98 10.39 2.82
C ILE A 110 -1.77 11.22 2.35
N ASN A 111 -1.00 11.77 3.28
CA ASN A 111 0.17 12.58 2.95
C ASN A 111 1.26 11.76 2.25
N LEU A 112 1.46 10.51 2.64
CA LEU A 112 2.35 9.61 1.91
C LEU A 112 1.86 9.42 0.47
N GLY A 113 0.56 9.18 0.27
CA GLY A 113 -0.05 9.10 -1.05
C GLY A 113 0.14 10.36 -1.90
N LYS A 114 -0.04 11.55 -1.31
CA LYS A 114 0.20 12.84 -1.99
C LYS A 114 1.64 12.96 -2.51
N ARG A 115 2.63 12.59 -1.68
CA ARG A 115 4.06 12.62 -2.05
C ARG A 115 4.39 11.71 -3.22
N HIS A 116 3.61 10.67 -3.48
CA HIS A 116 3.89 9.77 -4.60
C HIS A 116 3.54 10.35 -5.96
N VAL A 117 2.80 11.47 -6.01
CA VAL A 117 2.58 12.21 -7.25
C VAL A 117 3.92 12.70 -7.83
N ASP A 118 4.87 13.08 -6.98
CA ASP A 118 6.22 13.52 -7.36
C ASP A 118 7.00 12.43 -8.12
N PHE A 119 6.61 11.16 -7.97
CA PHE A 119 7.28 10.03 -8.64
C PHE A 119 6.64 9.64 -9.98
N VAL A 120 5.53 10.27 -10.39
CA VAL A 120 4.84 9.95 -11.66
C VAL A 120 5.75 10.22 -12.86
N SER A 121 6.53 11.30 -12.83
CA SER A 121 7.53 11.62 -13.87
C SER A 121 8.65 10.58 -13.97
N PHE A 122 8.90 9.82 -12.90
CA PHE A 122 9.86 8.72 -12.83
C PHE A 122 9.20 7.35 -13.13
N GLY A 123 7.97 7.34 -13.67
CA GLY A 123 7.27 6.13 -14.06
C GLY A 123 6.50 5.43 -12.94
N PHE A 124 6.24 6.11 -11.81
CA PHE A 124 5.34 5.57 -10.80
C PHE A 124 3.90 5.48 -11.31
N HIS A 125 3.25 4.34 -11.05
CA HIS A 125 1.83 4.13 -11.32
C HIS A 125 1.11 3.71 -10.04
N SER A 126 -0.10 4.24 -9.80
CA SER A 126 -0.86 3.98 -8.56
C SER A 126 -1.24 2.50 -8.38
N ASN A 127 -1.29 1.71 -9.45
CA ASN A 127 -1.52 0.26 -9.39
C ASN A 127 -0.37 -0.51 -8.72
N TYR A 128 0.80 0.10 -8.56
CA TYR A 128 1.92 -0.51 -7.83
C TYR A 128 1.55 -0.79 -6.38
N TRP A 129 0.70 0.05 -5.78
CA TRP A 129 0.19 -0.21 -4.43
C TRP A 129 -0.75 -1.40 -4.36
N ASP A 130 -1.54 -1.68 -5.39
CA ASP A 130 -2.39 -2.88 -5.42
C ASP A 130 -1.55 -4.16 -5.56
N ILE A 131 -0.45 -4.09 -6.32
CA ILE A 131 0.51 -5.19 -6.44
C ILE A 131 1.22 -5.41 -5.11
N PHE A 132 1.74 -4.35 -4.50
CA PHE A 132 2.37 -4.41 -3.18
C PHE A 132 1.40 -4.92 -2.11
N LEU A 133 0.14 -4.46 -2.11
CA LEU A 133 -0.91 -4.93 -1.21
C LEU A 133 -1.02 -6.45 -1.28
N ASN A 134 -1.26 -7.00 -2.47
CA ASN A 134 -1.40 -8.45 -2.64
C ASN A 134 -0.16 -9.21 -2.13
N CYS A 135 1.04 -8.67 -2.38
CA CYS A 135 2.26 -9.28 -1.88
C CYS A 135 2.34 -9.25 -0.35
N MET A 136 1.98 -8.13 0.25
CA MET A 136 1.94 -7.97 1.70
C MET A 136 0.92 -8.91 2.34
N LEU A 137 -0.27 -9.08 1.73
CA LEU A 137 -1.30 -9.99 2.22
C LEU A 137 -0.83 -11.45 2.19
N ASP A 138 -0.12 -11.86 1.15
CA ASP A 138 0.45 -13.21 1.04
C ASP A 138 1.49 -13.44 2.13
N VAL A 139 2.44 -12.52 2.30
CA VAL A 139 3.47 -12.64 3.35
C VAL A 139 2.84 -12.66 4.75
N ILE A 140 1.86 -11.79 5.02
CA ILE A 140 1.12 -11.80 6.29
C ILE A 140 0.45 -13.15 6.54
N ALA A 141 -0.16 -13.75 5.50
CA ALA A 141 -0.80 -15.05 5.63
C ALA A 141 0.21 -16.12 6.08
N ASP A 142 1.38 -16.16 5.44
CA ASP A 142 2.45 -17.10 5.77
C ASP A 142 3.02 -16.83 7.18
N THR A 143 3.28 -15.56 7.52
CA THR A 143 3.81 -15.18 8.85
C THR A 143 2.83 -15.54 9.97
N VAL A 144 1.53 -15.32 9.76
CA VAL A 144 0.50 -15.63 10.77
C VAL A 144 0.43 -17.12 11.08
N VAL A 145 0.59 -17.98 10.07
CA VAL A 145 0.65 -19.44 10.28
C VAL A 145 1.82 -19.82 11.18
N VAL A 146 2.98 -19.19 10.99
CA VAL A 146 4.17 -19.43 11.83
C VAL A 146 3.97 -18.87 13.24
N ALA A 147 3.53 -17.62 13.35
CA ALA A 147 3.38 -16.91 14.63
C ALA A 147 2.35 -17.55 15.57
N PHE A 148 1.30 -18.17 15.02
CA PHE A 148 0.18 -18.73 15.79
C PHE A 148 -0.07 -20.20 15.42
N ALA A 149 0.99 -20.99 15.23
CA ALA A 149 0.95 -22.36 14.69
C ALA A 149 -0.11 -23.29 15.29
N ASN A 150 -0.46 -23.10 16.57
CA ASN A 150 -1.40 -23.96 17.30
C ASN A 150 -2.80 -23.34 17.53
N ASP A 151 -3.09 -22.16 16.98
CA ASP A 151 -4.39 -21.50 17.17
C ASP A 151 -4.95 -20.99 15.83
N ALA A 152 -5.66 -21.87 15.12
CA ALA A 152 -6.29 -21.56 13.84
C ALA A 152 -7.34 -20.43 13.93
N LYS A 153 -7.99 -20.25 15.08
CA LYS A 153 -8.97 -19.18 15.28
C LYS A 153 -8.26 -17.83 15.38
N GLN A 154 -7.18 -17.78 16.16
CA GLN A 154 -6.33 -16.60 16.27
C GLN A 154 -5.66 -16.28 14.94
N GLN A 155 -5.15 -17.27 14.21
CA GLN A 155 -4.62 -17.09 12.85
C GLN A 155 -5.63 -16.37 11.96
N HIS A 156 -6.86 -16.89 11.88
CA HIS A 156 -7.90 -16.29 11.04
C HIS A 156 -8.25 -14.85 11.46
N GLN A 157 -8.35 -14.61 12.77
CA GLN A 157 -8.66 -13.29 13.31
C GLN A 157 -7.55 -12.28 13.02
N VAL A 158 -6.30 -12.64 13.29
CA VAL A 158 -5.13 -11.78 13.07
C VAL A 158 -4.98 -11.47 11.59
N GLN A 159 -4.97 -12.49 10.72
CA GLN A 159 -4.87 -12.31 9.28
C GLN A 159 -5.98 -11.38 8.75
N LYS A 160 -7.22 -11.59 9.19
CA LYS A 160 -8.36 -10.75 8.75
C LYS A 160 -8.19 -9.28 9.16
N SER A 161 -7.76 -9.00 10.39
CA SER A 161 -7.54 -7.63 10.87
C SER A 161 -6.37 -6.97 10.14
N TRP A 162 -5.28 -7.70 9.92
CA TRP A 162 -4.13 -7.23 9.15
C TRP A 162 -4.48 -6.93 7.69
N ASN A 163 -5.27 -7.78 7.03
CA ASN A 163 -5.72 -7.54 5.66
C ASN A 163 -6.53 -6.24 5.54
N LYS A 164 -7.42 -5.98 6.50
CA LYS A 164 -8.17 -4.71 6.55
C LYS A 164 -7.25 -3.52 6.77
N PHE A 165 -6.29 -3.64 7.68
CA PHE A 165 -5.35 -2.57 8.00
C PHE A 165 -4.47 -2.18 6.81
N VAL A 166 -3.83 -3.14 6.15
CA VAL A 166 -3.01 -2.87 4.95
C VAL A 166 -3.88 -2.36 3.80
N GLY A 167 -5.08 -2.92 3.62
CA GLY A 167 -6.04 -2.40 2.66
C GLY A 167 -6.40 -0.94 2.93
N ARG A 168 -6.64 -0.57 4.20
CA ARG A 168 -6.98 0.80 4.60
C ARG A 168 -5.83 1.77 4.29
N ILE A 169 -4.59 1.38 4.57
CA ILE A 169 -3.40 2.18 4.21
C ILE A 169 -3.39 2.49 2.71
N VAL A 170 -3.52 1.46 1.87
CA VAL A 170 -3.47 1.61 0.41
C VAL A 170 -4.62 2.48 -0.10
N PHE A 171 -5.82 2.31 0.43
CA PHE A 171 -6.96 3.16 0.09
C PHE A 171 -6.71 4.64 0.43
N LEU A 172 -6.19 4.93 1.62
CA LEU A 172 -5.88 6.30 2.06
C LEU A 172 -4.77 6.93 1.21
N MET A 173 -3.74 6.16 0.87
CA MET A 173 -2.67 6.59 -0.04
C MET A 173 -3.23 6.91 -1.44
N GLN A 174 -4.07 6.03 -1.99
CA GLN A 174 -4.73 6.26 -3.27
C GLN A 174 -5.65 7.50 -3.24
N SER A 175 -6.34 7.73 -2.11
CA SER A 175 -7.15 8.93 -1.90
C SER A 175 -6.29 10.20 -1.93
N GLY A 176 -5.19 10.23 -1.15
CA GLY A 176 -4.26 11.36 -1.13
C GLY A 176 -3.62 11.64 -2.48
N PHE A 177 -3.20 10.59 -3.19
CA PHE A 177 -2.67 10.70 -4.55
C PHE A 177 -3.66 11.36 -5.52
N LYS A 178 -4.91 10.87 -5.54
CA LYS A 178 -5.98 11.45 -6.37
C LYS A 178 -6.26 12.91 -6.01
N GLN A 179 -6.32 13.25 -4.71
CA GLN A 179 -6.51 14.62 -4.26
C GLN A 179 -5.41 15.55 -4.80
N ARG A 180 -4.15 15.14 -4.72
CA ARG A 180 -3.02 15.95 -5.20
C ARG A 180 -3.02 16.10 -6.72
N GLN A 181 -3.27 15.02 -7.46
CA GLN A 181 -3.38 15.09 -8.93
C GLN A 181 -4.50 16.01 -9.41
N LEU A 182 -5.65 16.02 -8.73
CA LEU A 182 -6.76 16.90 -9.07
C LEU A 182 -6.45 18.37 -8.74
N ALA A 183 -5.72 18.63 -7.66
CA ALA A 183 -5.29 19.97 -7.29
C ALA A 183 -4.33 20.56 -8.35
N GLU A 184 -3.33 19.79 -8.79
CA GLU A 184 -2.37 20.22 -9.82
C GLU A 184 -3.05 20.50 -11.16
N LYS A 185 -3.93 19.61 -11.62
CA LYS A 185 -4.72 19.82 -12.86
C LYS A 185 -5.61 21.06 -12.80
N THR A 186 -6.13 21.41 -11.63
CA THR A 186 -6.96 22.61 -11.44
C THR A 186 -6.10 23.88 -11.50
N VAL A 187 -4.90 23.85 -10.94
CA VAL A 187 -3.94 24.97 -11.00
C VAL A 187 -3.48 25.21 -12.44
N ASP A 188 -3.11 24.15 -13.17
CA ASP A 188 -2.69 24.25 -14.57
C ASP A 188 -3.77 24.87 -15.46
N LYS A 189 -5.04 24.47 -15.27
CA LYS A 189 -6.18 25.05 -15.98
C LYS A 189 -6.35 26.54 -15.70
N LYS A 190 -6.18 26.95 -14.44
CA LYS A 190 -6.33 28.36 -14.03
C LYS A 190 -5.21 29.24 -14.60
N ASN A 191 -3.98 28.73 -14.60
CA ASN A 191 -2.83 29.45 -15.16
C ASN A 191 -2.98 29.61 -16.68
N ASN A 192 -3.35 28.54 -17.39
CA ASN A 192 -3.58 28.60 -18.84
C ASN A 192 -4.76 29.52 -19.21
N SER A 193 -5.82 29.61 -18.41
CA SER A 193 -6.92 30.56 -18.66
C SER A 193 -6.55 32.02 -18.42
N ASN A 194 -5.57 32.31 -17.56
CA ASN A 194 -5.12 33.66 -17.29
C ASN A 194 -4.15 34.17 -18.37
N GLU A 195 -3.26 33.31 -18.88
CA GLU A 195 -2.36 33.65 -20.01
C GLU A 195 -3.14 34.00 -21.30
N PHE A 196 -4.29 33.37 -21.55
CA PHE A 196 -5.16 33.73 -22.68
C PHE A 196 -5.87 35.08 -22.52
N ASN A 197 -6.03 35.58 -21.29
CA ASN A 197 -6.67 36.87 -21.04
C ASN A 197 -5.66 38.03 -20.99
N GLU A 198 -4.40 37.78 -20.64
CA GLU A 198 -3.35 38.81 -20.63
C GLU A 198 -2.75 39.10 -22.02
N ASN A 199 -2.84 38.17 -22.97
CA ASN A 199 -2.33 38.36 -24.34
C ASN A 199 -3.34 39.03 -25.32
N ASN A 200 -4.46 39.55 -24.80
CA ASN A 200 -5.53 40.18 -25.60
C ASN A 200 -5.70 41.69 -25.34
N PHE A 201 -4.67 42.37 -24.84
CA PHE A 201 -4.64 43.84 -24.68
C PHE A 201 -3.46 44.47 -25.39
#